data_AF-A0A9X3F0P6-F1
#
_entry.id   AF-A0A9X3F0P6-F1
#
_cell.length_a   1.000
_cell.length_b   1.000
_cell.length_c   1.000
_cell.angle_alpha   90.00
_cell.angle_beta   90.00
_cell.angle_gamma   90.00
#
_symmetry.space_group_name_H-M   'P 1'
#
loop_
_entity.id
_entity.type
_entity.pdbx_description
1 polymer ?
#
loop_
_entity_poly.entity_id
_entity_poly.type
_entity_poly.pdbx_seq_one_letter_code
_entity_poly.pdbx_strand_id
1 'polypeptide(L)'
;MRCLGSLGLCCLLACPAPAVDDVDDGAPDAASQVTAPPGTATAMVDHFHDSLRIKNAVIAGDLAEVPPAAQRLAEQLVPERFPAAWRDHLGPTMRMAATAGAARELPEAAAAAAGLASACGDCHAAIGRGPEFPAPGVPPVGESHDTRAHMARHQWAADRMWEALVSRSEPAWSAGATALVNAPLNSEDLTRDVELPQEALDLGVRVHDLAARATHVTDWPARTAIYGEFLASCAGCHTGGC
;
A
#
# COMPACT_ATOMS: atom_id res chain seq x y z
N MET A 1 43.71 53.84 14.00
CA MET A 1 42.61 54.34 13.15
C MET A 1 41.32 53.72 13.64
N ARG A 2 40.31 54.56 13.87
CA ARG A 2 38.98 54.22 14.38
C ARG A 2 38.17 53.50 13.30
N CYS A 3 37.30 52.57 13.69
CA CYS A 3 35.93 52.48 13.15
C CYS A 3 35.04 51.67 14.10
N LEU A 4 34.08 52.37 14.69
CA LEU A 4 32.88 51.85 15.35
C LEU A 4 31.82 51.54 14.28
N GLY A 5 30.99 50.51 14.50
CA GLY A 5 29.74 50.27 13.76
C GLY A 5 28.91 49.21 14.49
N SER A 6 27.98 49.64 15.35
CA SER A 6 26.53 49.74 15.10
C SER A 6 25.79 48.40 15.14
N LEU A 7 25.21 48.12 16.32
CA LEU A 7 24.18 47.12 16.58
C LEU A 7 22.85 47.62 16.00
N GLY A 8 22.35 46.93 14.98
CA GLY A 8 21.02 47.13 14.42
C GLY A 8 19.98 46.30 15.17
N LEU A 9 19.08 46.99 15.87
CA LEU A 9 17.93 46.45 16.59
C LEU A 9 16.80 46.19 15.57
N CYS A 10 16.55 44.93 15.21
CA CYS A 10 15.41 44.54 14.37
C CYS A 10 14.12 44.49 15.20
N CYS A 11 13.18 45.38 14.90
CA CYS A 11 11.80 45.35 15.40
C CYS A 11 11.06 44.10 14.89
N LEU A 12 10.62 43.25 15.81
CA LEU A 12 9.64 42.19 15.58
C LEU A 12 8.24 42.82 15.50
N LEU A 13 7.74 43.04 14.29
CA LEU A 13 6.33 43.34 14.04
C LEU A 13 5.55 42.02 14.00
N ALA A 14 4.77 41.76 15.05
CA ALA A 14 3.85 40.63 15.11
C ALA A 14 2.67 40.87 14.16
N CYS A 15 2.47 39.97 13.19
CA CYS A 15 1.22 39.89 12.44
C CYS A 15 0.14 39.22 13.31
N PRO A 16 -1.09 39.74 13.37
CA PRO A 16 -2.21 39.03 13.99
C PRO A 16 -2.56 37.79 13.15
N ALA A 17 -2.64 36.63 13.81
CA ALA A 17 -3.12 35.40 13.18
C ALA A 17 -4.62 35.55 12.83
N PRO A 18 -5.07 35.06 11.65
CA PRO A 18 -6.49 35.00 11.33
C PRO A 18 -7.22 34.08 12.31
N ALA A 19 -8.43 34.46 12.70
CA ALA A 19 -9.32 33.61 13.48
C ALA A 19 -9.59 32.32 12.69
N VAL A 20 -9.31 31.18 13.30
CA VAL A 20 -9.73 29.88 12.80
C VAL A 20 -11.23 29.78 13.04
N ASP A 21 -12.03 29.76 11.97
CA ASP A 21 -13.43 29.42 12.06
C ASP A 21 -13.54 27.97 12.54
N ASP A 22 -14.27 27.74 13.63
CA ASP A 22 -14.59 26.42 14.16
C ASP A 22 -15.31 25.62 13.07
N VAL A 23 -14.60 24.67 12.46
CA VAL A 23 -15.19 23.67 11.59
C VAL A 23 -16.06 22.80 12.50
N ASP A 24 -17.37 22.87 12.31
CA ASP A 24 -18.34 21.96 12.90
C ASP A 24 -17.97 20.52 12.45
N ASP A 25 -17.23 19.81 13.29
CA ASP A 25 -16.90 18.38 13.18
C ASP A 25 -18.18 17.55 13.39
N GLY A 26 -19.20 17.80 12.56
CA GLY A 26 -20.50 17.16 12.61
C GLY A 26 -20.31 15.67 12.76
N ALA A 27 -20.55 15.18 13.98
CA ALA A 27 -20.38 13.79 14.34
C ALA A 27 -21.16 12.96 13.32
N PRO A 28 -20.55 11.91 12.72
CA PRO A 28 -21.22 11.12 11.71
C PRO A 28 -22.56 10.64 12.27
N ASP A 29 -23.62 10.98 11.55
CA ASP A 29 -24.99 10.73 11.95
C ASP A 29 -25.14 9.24 12.32
N ALA A 30 -25.61 8.97 13.54
CA ALA A 30 -25.75 7.61 14.09
C ALA A 30 -26.76 6.75 13.31
N ALA A 31 -27.45 7.35 12.33
CA ALA A 31 -28.23 6.70 11.30
C ALA A 31 -27.34 6.36 10.08
N SER A 32 -26.67 5.21 10.02
CA SER A 32 -27.35 3.93 9.99
C SER A 32 -26.32 2.83 10.18
N GLN A 33 -26.23 2.25 11.38
CA GLN A 33 -25.57 0.96 11.57
C GLN A 33 -26.41 -0.12 10.88
N VAL A 34 -26.26 -0.24 9.56
CA VAL A 34 -26.87 -1.32 8.81
C VAL A 34 -26.32 -2.62 9.35
N THR A 35 -27.16 -3.41 10.03
CA THR A 35 -26.74 -4.68 10.60
C THR A 35 -26.38 -5.62 9.46
N ALA A 36 -25.13 -6.05 9.42
CA ALA A 36 -24.67 -7.00 8.42
C ALA A 36 -25.37 -8.37 8.60
N PRO A 37 -25.82 -9.03 7.52
CA PRO A 37 -26.33 -10.39 7.58
C PRO A 37 -25.34 -11.34 8.30
N PRO A 38 -25.84 -12.38 8.99
CA PRO A 38 -24.99 -13.44 9.53
C PRO A 38 -24.05 -14.02 8.46
N GLY A 39 -22.78 -14.24 8.82
CA GLY A 39 -21.75 -14.76 7.92
C GLY A 39 -20.99 -13.70 7.10
N THR A 40 -21.41 -12.43 7.12
CA THR A 40 -20.70 -11.35 6.39
C THR A 40 -19.23 -11.24 6.83
N ALA A 41 -18.95 -11.32 8.13
CA ALA A 41 -17.59 -11.24 8.65
C ALA A 41 -16.70 -12.41 8.15
N THR A 42 -17.23 -13.63 8.14
CA THR A 42 -16.52 -14.80 7.59
C THR A 42 -16.24 -14.60 6.10
N ALA A 43 -17.22 -14.11 5.33
CA ALA A 43 -17.02 -13.81 3.92
C ALA A 43 -15.91 -12.76 3.70
N MET A 44 -15.82 -11.72 4.54
CA MET A 44 -14.75 -10.71 4.45
C MET A 44 -13.36 -11.30 4.73
N VAL A 45 -13.26 -12.24 5.66
CA VAL A 45 -12.01 -12.96 5.91
C VAL A 45 -11.61 -13.80 4.70
N ASP A 46 -12.56 -14.51 4.08
CA ASP A 46 -12.31 -15.29 2.87
C ASP A 46 -11.88 -14.40 1.69
N HIS A 47 -12.55 -13.25 1.49
CA HIS A 47 -12.17 -12.26 0.48
C HIS A 47 -10.75 -11.74 0.71
N PHE A 48 -10.42 -11.43 1.97
CA PHE A 48 -9.09 -10.95 2.32
C PHE A 48 -8.03 -12.01 2.04
N HIS A 49 -8.29 -13.28 2.39
CA HIS A 49 -7.37 -14.38 2.09
C HIS A 49 -7.13 -14.56 0.59
N ASP A 50 -8.18 -14.54 -0.24
CA ASP A 50 -7.99 -14.66 -1.70
C ASP A 50 -7.30 -13.42 -2.29
N SER A 51 -7.56 -12.22 -1.76
CA SER A 51 -6.83 -11.01 -2.17
C SER A 51 -5.33 -11.07 -1.81
N LEU A 52 -4.97 -11.64 -0.66
CA LEU A 52 -3.58 -11.87 -0.28
C LEU A 52 -2.91 -12.92 -1.17
N ARG A 53 -3.63 -13.95 -1.62
CA ARG A 53 -3.10 -14.92 -2.58
C ARG A 53 -2.75 -14.25 -3.91
N ILE A 54 -3.61 -13.35 -4.42
CA ILE A 54 -3.31 -12.56 -5.62
C ILE A 54 -2.04 -11.73 -5.41
N LYS A 55 -1.98 -10.95 -4.32
CA LYS A 55 -0.80 -10.12 -3.99
C LYS A 55 0.47 -10.96 -3.93
N ASN A 56 0.44 -12.07 -3.20
CA ASN A 56 1.61 -12.92 -2.99
C ASN A 56 2.06 -13.64 -4.27
N ALA A 57 1.11 -14.06 -5.12
CA ALA A 57 1.43 -14.63 -6.43
C ALA A 57 2.14 -13.59 -7.32
N VAL A 58 1.66 -12.35 -7.34
CA VAL A 58 2.35 -11.24 -8.04
C VAL A 58 3.74 -11.03 -7.46
N ILE A 59 3.90 -10.92 -6.14
CA ILE A 59 5.21 -10.74 -5.50
C ILE A 59 6.14 -11.88 -5.91
N ALA A 60 5.68 -13.13 -5.87
CA ALA A 60 6.46 -14.30 -6.25
C ALA A 60 6.81 -14.38 -7.75
N GLY A 61 6.26 -13.50 -8.59
CA GLY A 61 6.41 -13.60 -10.05
C GLY A 61 5.60 -14.74 -10.66
N ASP A 62 4.67 -15.33 -9.91
CA ASP A 62 3.86 -16.47 -10.35
C ASP A 62 2.50 -16.01 -10.91
N LEU A 63 2.51 -15.62 -12.17
CA LEU A 63 1.30 -15.17 -12.85
C LEU A 63 0.23 -16.28 -12.96
N ALA A 64 0.63 -17.55 -12.97
CA ALA A 64 -0.30 -18.66 -13.15
C ALA A 64 -1.21 -18.87 -11.92
N GLU A 65 -0.75 -18.47 -10.73
CA GLU A 65 -1.53 -18.55 -9.48
C GLU A 65 -2.52 -17.39 -9.28
N VAL A 66 -2.41 -16.31 -10.08
CA VAL A 66 -3.31 -15.15 -9.97
C VAL A 66 -4.75 -15.48 -10.38
N PRO A 67 -5.04 -16.07 -11.57
CA PRO A 67 -6.40 -16.37 -12.01
C PRO A 67 -7.26 -17.21 -11.04
N PRO A 68 -6.79 -18.34 -10.48
CA PRO A 68 -7.64 -19.13 -9.59
C PRO A 68 -7.99 -18.39 -8.28
N ALA A 69 -7.10 -17.54 -7.76
CA ALA A 69 -7.41 -16.71 -6.59
C ALA A 69 -8.40 -15.58 -6.91
N ALA A 70 -8.20 -14.90 -8.04
CA ALA A 70 -9.10 -13.89 -8.56
C ALA A 70 -10.52 -14.43 -8.81
N GLN A 71 -10.63 -15.64 -9.38
CA GLN A 71 -11.90 -16.30 -9.62
C GLN A 71 -12.64 -16.59 -8.31
N ARG A 72 -11.96 -17.21 -7.31
CA ARG A 72 -12.59 -17.49 -6.01
C ARG A 72 -13.09 -16.22 -5.33
N LEU A 73 -12.31 -15.14 -5.37
CA LEU A 73 -12.72 -13.85 -4.84
C LEU A 73 -13.99 -13.33 -5.54
N ALA A 74 -14.02 -13.37 -6.88
CA ALA A 74 -15.18 -12.94 -7.65
C ALA A 74 -16.45 -13.78 -7.37
N GLU A 75 -16.30 -15.10 -7.24
CA GLU A 75 -17.40 -16.02 -6.92
C GLU A 75 -18.00 -15.79 -5.52
N GLN A 76 -17.19 -15.29 -4.58
CA GLN A 76 -17.64 -14.99 -3.23
C GLN A 76 -18.29 -13.60 -3.11
N LEU A 77 -18.06 -12.68 -4.06
CA LEU A 77 -18.63 -11.33 -4.10
C LEU A 77 -20.07 -11.34 -4.68
N VAL A 78 -20.95 -12.11 -4.04
CA VAL A 78 -22.38 -12.23 -4.41
C VAL A 78 -23.17 -11.10 -3.74
N PRO A 79 -23.70 -10.10 -4.47
CA PRO A 79 -24.34 -8.90 -3.89
C PRO A 79 -25.47 -9.18 -2.89
N GLU A 80 -26.18 -10.31 -3.06
CA GLU A 80 -27.28 -10.73 -2.20
C GLU A 80 -26.81 -11.14 -0.79
N ARG A 81 -25.53 -11.51 -0.62
CA ARG A 81 -24.95 -11.83 0.69
C ARG A 81 -24.61 -10.59 1.53
N PHE A 82 -24.74 -9.41 0.93
CA PHE A 82 -24.40 -8.14 1.56
C PHE A 82 -25.64 -7.27 1.80
N PRO A 83 -25.57 -6.36 2.79
CA PRO A 83 -26.57 -5.32 2.93
C PRO A 83 -26.75 -4.54 1.62
N ALA A 84 -28.00 -4.16 1.31
CA ALA A 84 -28.31 -3.41 0.10
C ALA A 84 -27.48 -2.12 -0.03
N ALA A 85 -27.24 -1.43 1.08
CA ALA A 85 -26.44 -0.21 1.14
C ALA A 85 -24.97 -0.40 0.74
N TRP A 86 -24.45 -1.63 0.72
CA TRP A 86 -23.04 -1.90 0.39
C TRP A 86 -22.84 -2.32 -1.07
N ARG A 87 -23.90 -2.68 -1.78
CA ARG A 87 -23.81 -3.35 -3.09
C ARG A 87 -23.14 -2.50 -4.16
N ASP A 88 -23.36 -1.18 -4.13
CA ASP A 88 -22.76 -0.25 -5.09
C ASP A 88 -21.23 -0.18 -4.95
N HIS A 89 -20.69 -0.54 -3.78
CA HIS A 89 -19.26 -0.59 -3.52
C HIS A 89 -18.60 -1.91 -3.92
N LEU A 90 -19.38 -2.96 -4.24
CA LEU A 90 -18.83 -4.26 -4.65
C LEU A 90 -18.32 -4.26 -6.09
N GLY A 91 -18.94 -3.45 -6.96
CA GLY A 91 -18.61 -3.38 -8.39
C GLY A 91 -17.13 -3.10 -8.67
N PRO A 92 -16.50 -2.07 -8.05
CA PRO A 92 -15.06 -1.83 -8.16
C PRO A 92 -14.20 -3.05 -7.78
N THR A 93 -14.47 -3.69 -6.65
CA THR A 93 -13.73 -4.87 -6.18
C THR A 93 -13.85 -6.04 -7.17
N MET A 94 -15.07 -6.32 -7.66
CA MET A 94 -15.31 -7.36 -8.66
C MET A 94 -14.55 -7.08 -9.98
N ARG A 95 -14.53 -5.82 -10.43
CA ARG A 95 -13.78 -5.42 -11.63
C ARG A 95 -12.28 -5.62 -11.46
N MET A 96 -11.72 -5.26 -10.30
CA MET A 96 -10.28 -5.43 -10.05
C MET A 96 -9.90 -6.90 -9.91
N ALA A 97 -10.73 -7.72 -9.26
CA ALA A 97 -10.55 -9.17 -9.24
C ALA A 97 -10.57 -9.75 -10.67
N ALA A 98 -11.57 -9.39 -11.49
CA ALA A 98 -11.64 -9.83 -12.88
C ALA A 98 -10.44 -9.36 -13.72
N THR A 99 -9.97 -8.13 -13.51
CA THR A 99 -8.77 -7.58 -14.17
C THR A 99 -7.52 -8.37 -13.79
N ALA A 100 -7.34 -8.68 -12.50
CA ALA A 100 -6.22 -9.50 -12.05
C ALA A 100 -6.28 -10.91 -12.66
N GLY A 101 -7.46 -11.54 -12.68
CA GLY A 101 -7.61 -12.88 -13.26
C GLY A 101 -7.48 -12.95 -14.78
N ALA A 102 -7.61 -11.82 -15.48
CA ALA A 102 -7.43 -11.71 -16.92
C ALA A 102 -6.04 -11.18 -17.34
N ALA A 103 -5.21 -10.76 -16.37
CA ALA A 103 -3.89 -10.22 -16.61
C ALA A 103 -3.01 -11.23 -17.35
N ARG A 104 -2.28 -10.75 -18.37
CA ARG A 104 -1.38 -11.58 -19.17
C ARG A 104 0.08 -11.34 -18.86
N GLU A 105 0.34 -10.29 -18.10
CA GLU A 105 1.68 -9.88 -17.68
C GLU A 105 1.67 -9.50 -16.20
N LEU A 106 2.82 -9.71 -15.53
CA LEU A 106 2.96 -9.38 -14.10
C LEU A 106 2.72 -7.90 -13.78
N PRO A 107 3.14 -6.91 -14.60
CA PRO A 107 2.82 -5.51 -14.35
C PRO A 107 1.30 -5.23 -14.35
N GLU A 108 0.54 -5.87 -15.24
CA GLU A 108 -0.92 -5.75 -15.28
C GLU A 108 -1.55 -6.35 -14.02
N ALA A 109 -1.10 -7.54 -13.62
CA ALA A 109 -1.57 -8.21 -12.40
C ALA A 109 -1.23 -7.39 -11.13
N ALA A 110 -0.05 -6.78 -11.07
CA ALA A 110 0.38 -5.91 -9.99
C ALA A 110 -0.48 -4.65 -9.86
N ALA A 111 -0.76 -3.98 -10.98
CA ALA A 111 -1.66 -2.83 -11.00
C ALA A 111 -3.08 -3.21 -10.54
N ALA A 112 -3.59 -4.36 -11.00
CA ALA A 112 -4.90 -4.86 -10.60
C ALA A 112 -4.96 -5.26 -9.11
N ALA A 113 -3.89 -5.86 -8.56
CA ALA A 113 -3.80 -6.20 -7.15
C ALA A 113 -3.80 -4.94 -6.26
N ALA A 114 -3.06 -3.90 -6.66
CA ALA A 114 -3.09 -2.61 -5.96
C ALA A 114 -4.48 -1.94 -6.04
N GLY A 115 -5.08 -1.94 -7.23
CA GLY A 115 -6.45 -1.46 -7.44
C GLY A 115 -7.47 -2.20 -6.58
N LEU A 116 -7.30 -3.52 -6.42
CA LEU A 116 -8.14 -4.35 -5.55
C LEU A 116 -8.02 -3.92 -4.08
N ALA A 117 -6.81 -3.73 -3.56
CA ALA A 117 -6.60 -3.25 -2.19
C ALA A 117 -7.24 -1.87 -1.96
N SER A 118 -7.14 -0.98 -2.94
CA SER A 118 -7.76 0.36 -2.87
C SER A 118 -9.29 0.29 -2.92
N ALA A 119 -9.86 -0.59 -3.76
CA ALA A 119 -11.31 -0.80 -3.81
C ALA A 119 -11.88 -1.33 -2.48
N CYS A 120 -11.13 -2.21 -1.79
CA CYS A 120 -11.46 -2.60 -0.41
C CYS A 120 -11.48 -1.37 0.52
N GLY A 121 -10.46 -0.50 0.43
CA GLY A 121 -10.39 0.74 1.22
C GLY A 121 -11.53 1.72 0.95
N ASP A 122 -11.95 1.89 -0.31
CA ASP A 122 -13.09 2.73 -0.67
C ASP A 122 -14.39 2.22 -0.06
N CYS A 123 -14.63 0.91 -0.14
CA CYS A 123 -15.80 0.28 0.47
C CYS A 123 -15.80 0.47 2.00
N HIS A 124 -14.67 0.18 2.66
CA HIS A 124 -14.56 0.31 4.11
C HIS A 124 -14.72 1.75 4.59
N ALA A 125 -14.13 2.71 3.87
CA ALA A 125 -14.28 4.13 4.18
C ALA A 125 -15.72 4.61 4.01
N ALA A 126 -16.39 4.23 2.91
CA ALA A 126 -17.77 4.62 2.65
C ALA A 126 -18.75 4.05 3.70
N ILE A 127 -18.48 2.84 4.19
CA ILE A 127 -19.29 2.20 5.24
C ILE A 127 -18.94 2.74 6.64
N GLY A 128 -17.80 3.42 6.79
CA GLY A 128 -17.27 3.84 8.09
C GLY A 128 -16.86 2.65 8.97
N ARG A 129 -16.57 1.50 8.36
CA ARG A 129 -16.15 0.27 9.05
C ARG A 129 -15.22 -0.54 8.15
N GLY A 130 -14.09 -0.97 8.71
CA GLY A 130 -13.12 -1.80 8.03
C GLY A 130 -12.39 -2.73 9.00
N PRO A 131 -11.43 -3.52 8.51
CA PRO A 131 -10.57 -4.31 9.36
C PRO A 131 -9.68 -3.39 10.21
N GLU A 132 -9.54 -3.74 11.49
CA GLU A 132 -8.51 -3.19 12.35
C GLU A 132 -7.27 -4.07 12.23
N PHE A 133 -6.20 -3.52 11.68
CA PHE A 133 -4.90 -4.17 11.68
C PHE A 133 -4.12 -3.77 12.94
N PRO A 134 -3.28 -4.67 13.49
CA PRO A 134 -2.37 -4.29 14.57
C PRO A 134 -1.53 -3.07 14.16
N ALA A 135 -1.21 -2.22 15.14
CA ALA A 135 -0.29 -1.12 14.91
C ALA A 135 1.02 -1.66 14.29
N PRO A 136 1.60 -0.97 13.29
CA PRO A 136 2.83 -1.43 12.67
C PRO A 136 3.92 -1.65 13.73
N GLY A 137 4.44 -2.88 13.77
CA GLY A 137 5.58 -3.22 14.62
C GLY A 137 6.89 -2.63 14.08
N VAL A 138 8.01 -3.13 14.59
CA VAL A 138 9.34 -2.78 14.07
C VAL A 138 9.61 -3.60 12.80
N PRO A 139 10.12 -3.01 11.71
CA PRO A 139 10.53 -3.78 10.54
C PRO A 139 11.66 -4.77 10.89
N PRO A 140 11.74 -5.93 10.22
CA PRO A 140 12.84 -6.86 10.40
C PRO A 140 14.20 -6.17 10.25
N VAL A 141 15.09 -6.41 11.21
CA VAL A 141 16.47 -5.92 11.18
C VAL A 141 17.37 -7.08 10.73
N GLY A 142 18.26 -6.80 9.79
CA GLY A 142 19.30 -7.72 9.34
C GLY A 142 20.66 -7.06 9.41
N GLU A 143 21.70 -7.86 9.36
CA GLU A 143 23.04 -7.34 9.10
C GLU A 143 23.07 -6.72 7.71
N SER A 144 23.89 -5.68 7.53
CA SER A 144 24.26 -5.24 6.19
C SER A 144 24.72 -6.45 5.41
N HIS A 145 24.30 -6.57 4.14
CA HIS A 145 24.68 -7.65 3.24
C HIS A 145 23.87 -8.95 3.34
N ASP A 146 22.90 -9.06 4.26
CA ASP A 146 21.98 -10.21 4.28
C ASP A 146 20.79 -9.97 3.32
N THR A 147 20.90 -10.50 2.10
CA THR A 147 19.83 -10.43 1.08
C THR A 147 18.51 -10.98 1.59
N ARG A 148 18.52 -12.04 2.40
CA ARG A 148 17.28 -12.61 2.96
C ARG A 148 16.62 -11.63 3.93
N ALA A 149 17.40 -11.00 4.80
CA ALA A 149 16.86 -10.00 5.72
C ALA A 149 16.36 -8.75 4.99
N HIS A 150 17.03 -8.33 3.90
CA HIS A 150 16.54 -7.26 3.04
C HIS A 150 15.19 -7.62 2.40
N MET A 151 15.05 -8.81 1.84
CA MET A 151 13.78 -9.24 1.23
C MET A 151 12.67 -9.41 2.27
N ALA A 152 12.99 -9.88 3.48
CA ALA A 152 12.03 -9.92 4.58
C ALA A 152 11.49 -8.53 4.93
N ARG A 153 12.34 -7.50 4.84
CA ARG A 153 11.92 -6.11 5.06
C ARG A 153 11.08 -5.55 3.90
N HIS A 154 11.42 -5.88 2.65
CA HIS A 154 10.58 -5.54 1.49
C HIS A 154 9.18 -6.15 1.62
N GLN A 155 9.10 -7.44 1.99
CA GLN A 155 7.82 -8.11 2.25
C GLN A 155 7.05 -7.42 3.37
N TRP A 156 7.72 -7.13 4.49
CA TRP A 156 7.11 -6.42 5.61
C TRP A 156 6.52 -5.07 5.18
N ALA A 157 7.26 -4.30 4.37
CA ALA A 157 6.79 -3.02 3.86
C ALA A 157 5.60 -3.19 2.91
N ALA A 158 5.66 -4.18 2.01
CA ALA A 158 4.57 -4.51 1.10
C ALA A 158 3.27 -4.86 1.85
N ASP A 159 3.40 -5.56 2.98
CA ASP A 159 2.26 -5.91 3.83
C ASP A 159 1.66 -4.68 4.53
N ARG A 160 2.49 -3.79 5.09
CA ARG A 160 1.98 -2.56 5.73
C ARG A 160 1.30 -1.63 4.72
N MET A 161 1.86 -1.48 3.52
CA MET A 161 1.27 -0.66 2.46
C MET A 161 -0.04 -1.28 1.93
N TRP A 162 -0.12 -2.62 1.83
CA TRP A 162 -1.38 -3.32 1.51
C TRP A 162 -2.46 -3.04 2.54
N GLU A 163 -2.15 -3.26 3.82
CA GLU A 163 -3.06 -3.02 4.94
C GLU A 163 -3.52 -1.57 4.98
N ALA A 164 -2.62 -0.63 4.68
CA ALA A 164 -2.94 0.78 4.59
C ALA A 164 -3.95 1.09 3.49
N LEU A 165 -3.80 0.51 2.29
CA LEU A 165 -4.77 0.68 1.21
C LEU A 165 -6.14 0.11 1.60
N VAL A 166 -6.15 -1.08 2.22
CA VAL A 166 -7.38 -1.78 2.62
C VAL A 166 -8.13 -1.08 3.76
N SER A 167 -7.41 -0.50 4.72
CA SER A 167 -7.99 0.12 5.92
C SER A 167 -8.01 1.64 5.90
N ARG A 168 -7.47 2.28 4.85
CA ARG A 168 -7.18 3.72 4.80
C ARG A 168 -6.30 4.20 5.97
N SER A 169 -5.35 3.38 6.39
CA SER A 169 -4.46 3.67 7.54
C SER A 169 -3.20 4.45 7.12
N GLU A 170 -3.18 5.75 7.41
CA GLU A 170 -2.00 6.62 7.26
C GLU A 170 -0.75 6.07 8.00
N PRO A 171 -0.84 5.62 9.28
CA PRO A 171 0.33 5.10 9.97
C PRO A 171 0.92 3.85 9.31
N ALA A 172 0.07 2.94 8.80
CA ALA A 172 0.54 1.74 8.11
C ALA A 172 1.23 2.09 6.78
N TRP A 173 0.71 3.07 6.03
CA TRP A 173 1.33 3.53 4.78
C TRP A 173 2.72 4.09 5.06
N SER A 174 2.80 5.02 6.01
CA SER A 174 4.05 5.68 6.40
C SER A 174 5.10 4.68 6.90
N ALA A 175 4.68 3.70 7.72
CA ALA A 175 5.57 2.68 8.23
C ALA A 175 6.17 1.82 7.11
N GLY A 176 5.35 1.37 6.14
CA GLY A 176 5.82 0.59 4.99
C GLY A 176 6.76 1.39 4.08
N ALA A 177 6.35 2.60 3.69
CA ALA A 177 7.16 3.47 2.84
C ALA A 177 8.53 3.79 3.49
N THR A 178 8.53 4.14 4.78
CA THR A 178 9.75 4.44 5.54
C THR A 178 10.67 3.22 5.67
N ALA A 179 10.11 2.02 5.84
CA ALA A 179 10.92 0.81 5.91
C ALA A 179 11.65 0.50 4.60
N LEU A 180 11.08 0.86 3.44
CA LEU A 180 11.76 0.73 2.15
C LEU A 180 12.88 1.77 2.00
N VAL A 181 12.62 3.04 2.36
CA VAL A 181 13.65 4.11 2.32
C VAL A 181 14.87 3.75 3.17
N ASN A 182 14.65 3.17 4.35
CA ASN A 182 15.71 2.83 5.31
C ASN A 182 16.41 1.49 5.01
N ALA A 183 16.21 0.92 3.83
CA ALA A 183 16.72 -0.39 3.47
C ALA A 183 17.40 -0.40 2.09
N PRO A 184 18.37 0.51 1.84
CA PRO A 184 19.06 0.54 0.56
C PRO A 184 19.65 -0.83 0.27
N LEU A 185 19.33 -1.32 -0.93
CA LEU A 185 19.85 -2.57 -1.45
C LEU A 185 20.97 -2.19 -2.40
N ASN A 186 22.19 -2.10 -1.86
CA ASN A 186 23.32 -1.65 -2.66
C ASN A 186 23.66 -2.72 -3.71
N SER A 187 24.00 -2.28 -4.91
CA SER A 187 24.41 -3.20 -6.00
C SER A 187 25.57 -4.10 -5.57
N GLU A 188 26.54 -3.55 -4.83
CA GLU A 188 27.68 -4.31 -4.28
C GLU A 188 27.24 -5.47 -3.38
N ASP A 189 26.11 -5.33 -2.69
CA ASP A 189 25.58 -6.35 -1.79
C ASP A 189 24.87 -7.46 -2.54
N LEU A 190 24.14 -7.06 -3.59
CA LEU A 190 23.45 -7.96 -4.48
C LEU A 190 24.40 -8.80 -5.34
N THR A 191 25.51 -8.19 -5.78
CA THR A 191 26.44 -8.83 -6.71
C THR A 191 27.67 -9.46 -6.05
N ARG A 192 27.69 -9.56 -4.72
CA ARG A 192 28.86 -10.10 -3.99
C ARG A 192 29.14 -11.55 -4.36
N ASP A 193 28.09 -12.36 -4.41
CA ASP A 193 28.18 -13.82 -4.58
C ASP A 193 27.65 -14.30 -5.93
N VAL A 194 27.00 -13.42 -6.70
CA VAL A 194 26.36 -13.73 -7.98
C VAL A 194 26.46 -12.54 -8.93
N GLU A 195 26.61 -12.79 -10.23
CA GLU A 195 26.46 -11.75 -11.25
C GLU A 195 24.98 -11.59 -11.58
N LEU A 196 24.45 -10.37 -11.43
CA LEU A 196 23.07 -10.07 -11.77
C LEU A 196 22.98 -9.33 -13.10
N PRO A 197 21.92 -9.57 -13.89
CA PRO A 197 21.65 -8.80 -15.08
C PRO A 197 21.37 -7.33 -14.72
N GLN A 198 21.69 -6.40 -15.62
CA GLN A 198 21.53 -4.96 -15.39
C GLN A 198 20.08 -4.61 -15.06
N GLU A 199 19.12 -5.30 -15.68
CA GLU A 199 17.69 -5.13 -15.43
C GLU A 199 17.32 -5.37 -13.96
N ALA A 200 17.96 -6.32 -13.27
CA ALA A 200 17.70 -6.58 -11.86
C ALA A 200 18.28 -5.47 -10.96
N LEU A 201 19.43 -4.90 -11.33
CA LEU A 201 20.03 -3.77 -10.63
C LEU A 201 19.16 -2.51 -10.76
N ASP A 202 18.63 -2.27 -11.97
CA ASP A 202 17.73 -1.15 -12.25
C ASP A 202 16.41 -1.27 -11.46
N LEU A 203 15.89 -2.48 -11.27
CA LEU A 203 14.74 -2.73 -10.40
C LEU A 203 15.04 -2.39 -8.93
N GLY A 204 16.24 -2.68 -8.45
CA GLY A 204 16.70 -2.29 -7.12
C GLY A 204 16.62 -0.77 -6.92
N VAL A 205 17.16 0.01 -7.87
CA VAL A 205 17.06 1.48 -7.87
C VAL A 205 15.60 1.94 -7.89
N ARG A 206 14.79 1.34 -8.77
CA ARG A 206 13.37 1.70 -8.92
C ARG A 206 12.57 1.50 -7.64
N VAL A 207 12.84 0.44 -6.85
CA VAL A 207 12.16 0.23 -5.56
C VAL A 207 12.44 1.37 -4.59
N HIS A 208 13.67 1.89 -4.55
CA HIS A 208 14.03 3.02 -3.68
C HIS A 208 13.42 4.34 -4.13
N ASP A 209 13.36 4.58 -5.44
CA ASP A 209 12.67 5.75 -6.00
C ASP A 209 11.17 5.73 -5.68
N LEU A 210 10.54 4.55 -5.79
CA LEU A 210 9.14 4.35 -5.42
C LEU A 210 8.92 4.59 -3.92
N ALA A 211 9.83 4.12 -3.08
CA ALA A 211 9.78 4.35 -1.63
C ALA A 211 9.87 5.84 -1.28
N ALA A 212 10.81 6.56 -1.89
CA ALA A 212 10.95 8.00 -1.71
C ALA A 212 9.69 8.76 -2.18
N ARG A 213 9.08 8.37 -3.30
CA ARG A 213 7.79 8.93 -3.73
C ARG A 213 6.67 8.61 -2.74
N ALA A 214 6.63 7.37 -2.23
CA ALA A 214 5.59 6.89 -1.32
C ALA A 214 5.52 7.70 -0.02
N THR A 215 6.63 8.22 0.49
CA THR A 215 6.67 9.03 1.73
C THR A 215 6.09 10.43 1.55
N HIS A 216 5.94 10.92 0.31
CA HIS A 216 5.47 12.27 0.01
C HIS A 216 4.02 12.34 -0.48
N VAL A 217 3.44 11.23 -0.95
CA VAL A 217 2.06 11.21 -1.45
C VAL A 217 1.03 11.06 -0.32
N THR A 218 -0.01 11.87 -0.38
CA THR A 218 -1.10 11.87 0.62
C THR A 218 -2.42 11.35 0.05
N ASP A 219 -2.62 11.37 -1.27
CA ASP A 219 -3.84 10.87 -1.89
C ASP A 219 -3.80 9.36 -2.18
N TRP A 220 -4.92 8.69 -1.93
CA TRP A 220 -5.04 7.24 -2.11
C TRP A 220 -4.87 6.74 -3.55
N PRO A 221 -5.31 7.46 -4.61
CA PRO A 221 -5.03 7.08 -5.98
C PRO A 221 -3.53 7.02 -6.31
N ALA A 222 -2.75 8.05 -5.95
CA ALA A 222 -1.31 8.06 -6.16
C ALA A 222 -0.60 6.94 -5.39
N ARG A 223 -1.04 6.68 -4.16
CA ARG A 223 -0.57 5.54 -3.34
C ARG A 223 -0.84 4.20 -4.02
N THR A 224 -2.03 4.04 -4.58
CA THR A 224 -2.42 2.83 -5.31
C THR A 224 -1.52 2.60 -6.52
N ALA A 225 -1.25 3.65 -7.31
CA ALA A 225 -0.34 3.56 -8.46
C ALA A 225 1.09 3.18 -8.04
N ILE A 226 1.65 3.87 -7.04
CA ILE A 226 2.99 3.58 -6.51
C ILE A 226 3.08 2.14 -5.98
N TYR A 227 2.06 1.68 -5.26
CA TYR A 227 2.05 0.34 -4.73
C TYR A 227 2.00 -0.73 -5.84
N GLY A 228 1.21 -0.50 -6.90
CA GLY A 228 1.20 -1.37 -8.08
C GLY A 228 2.54 -1.40 -8.81
N GLU A 229 3.18 -0.24 -8.99
CA GLU A 229 4.53 -0.13 -9.56
C GLU A 229 5.57 -0.90 -8.71
N PHE A 230 5.44 -0.84 -7.38
CA PHE A 230 6.31 -1.52 -6.43
C PHE A 230 6.14 -3.05 -6.51
N LEU A 231 4.90 -3.55 -6.51
CA LEU A 231 4.63 -4.98 -6.69
C LEU A 231 5.18 -5.51 -8.02
N ALA A 232 5.07 -4.73 -9.09
CA ALA A 232 5.64 -5.09 -10.39
C ALA A 232 7.18 -5.20 -10.34
N SER A 233 7.86 -4.34 -9.56
CA SER A 233 9.31 -4.45 -9.36
C SER A 233 9.69 -5.72 -8.60
N CYS A 234 8.92 -6.12 -7.58
CA CYS A 234 9.13 -7.39 -6.89
C CYS A 234 9.04 -8.58 -7.87
N ALA A 235 7.98 -8.59 -8.68
CA ALA A 235 7.73 -9.63 -9.67
C ALA A 235 8.85 -9.73 -10.72
N GLY A 236 9.36 -8.57 -11.18
CA GLY A 236 10.49 -8.51 -12.10
C GLY A 236 11.76 -9.14 -11.53
N CYS A 237 12.10 -8.85 -10.26
CA CYS A 237 13.25 -9.46 -9.60
C CYS A 237 13.06 -10.98 -9.42
N HIS A 238 11.88 -11.43 -8.97
CA HIS A 238 11.64 -12.84 -8.65
C HIS A 238 11.49 -13.73 -9.90
N THR A 239 11.11 -13.17 -11.05
CA THR A 239 11.15 -13.89 -12.33
C THR A 239 12.53 -13.90 -12.99
N GLY A 240 13.37 -12.92 -12.68
CA GLY A 240 14.75 -12.81 -13.18
C GLY A 240 15.75 -13.81 -12.60
N GLY A 241 15.35 -14.60 -11.59
CA GLY A 241 16.17 -15.67 -11.01
C GLY A 241 17.18 -15.21 -9.96
N CYS A 242 16.78 -14.35 -9.02
CA CYS A 242 17.56 -14.02 -7.83
C CYS A 242 17.72 -15.20 -6.85
#